data_AF-A0A8W8N7U7-F1
#
_entry.id   AF-A0A8W8N7U7-F1
#
_cell.length_a   1.000
_cell.length_b   1.000
_cell.length_c   1.000
_cell.angle_alpha   90.00
_cell.angle_beta   90.00
_cell.angle_gamma   90.00
#
_symmetry.space_group_name_H-M   'P 1'
#
loop_
_entity.id
_entity.type
_entity.pdbx_description
1 polymer ?
#
loop_
_entity_poly.entity_id
_entity_poly.type
_entity_poly.pdbx_seq_one_letter_code
_entity_poly.pdbx_strand_id
1 'polypeptide(L)'
;MAALSELRRIQLGSCFRRMKRESANYTVIFGGDMNLRDWELSEMGGIPEGISDVWEMTGSRLNCEFTWDLLLNTNKKFDSDHKPRLRFDRIYLRNSDPKSVSPMYFELVGLEKLRVYEVFPSDHFGLLTHFDIRC
;
A
#
# COMPACT_ATOMS: atom_id res chain seq x y z
N MET A 1 -5.98 -7.85 19.68
CA MET A 1 -5.89 -8.08 18.22
C MET A 1 -7.19 -7.68 17.49
N ALA A 2 -8.36 -8.23 17.86
CA ALA A 2 -9.64 -7.91 17.20
C ALA A 2 -10.02 -6.41 17.21
N ALA A 3 -9.88 -5.72 18.35
CA ALA A 3 -10.19 -4.29 18.45
C ALA A 3 -9.32 -3.40 17.54
N LEU A 4 -8.04 -3.73 17.36
CA LEU A 4 -7.14 -2.98 16.47
C LEU A 4 -7.46 -3.23 14.99
N SER A 5 -7.93 -4.44 14.67
CA SER A 5 -8.44 -4.77 13.34
C SER A 5 -9.69 -3.97 12.99
N GLU A 6 -10.63 -3.91 13.92
CA GLU A 6 -11.85 -3.11 13.75
C GLU A 6 -11.55 -1.62 13.54
N LEU A 7 -10.71 -1.02 14.38
CA LEU A 7 -10.33 0.39 14.25
C LEU A 7 -9.68 0.69 12.91
N ARG A 8 -8.79 -0.18 12.43
CA ARG A 8 -8.14 -0.04 11.12
C ARG A 8 -9.15 -0.12 9.97
N ARG A 9 -10.11 -1.05 10.01
CA ARG A 9 -11.19 -1.12 9.01
C ARG A 9 -12.06 0.13 9.01
N ILE A 10 -12.40 0.66 10.19
CA ILE A 10 -13.17 1.92 10.33
C ILE A 10 -12.40 3.10 9.72
N GLN A 11 -11.10 3.20 10.03
CA GLN A 11 -10.22 4.25 9.51
C GLN A 11 -10.08 4.15 7.99
N LEU A 12 -9.78 2.98 7.45
CA LEU A 12 -9.67 2.74 6.01
C LEU A 12 -10.99 3.06 5.28
N GLY A 13 -12.13 2.65 5.84
CA GLY A 13 -13.44 3.00 5.31
C GLY A 13 -13.68 4.52 5.31
N SER A 14 -13.18 5.25 6.30
CA SER A 14 -13.22 6.71 6.33
C SER A 14 -12.39 7.34 5.21
N CYS A 15 -11.18 6.81 4.98
CA CYS A 15 -10.32 7.24 3.87
C CYS A 15 -10.99 7.02 2.51
N PHE A 16 -11.56 5.84 2.25
CA PHE A 16 -12.29 5.58 1.01
C PHE A 16 -13.51 6.49 0.82
N ARG A 17 -14.28 6.75 1.89
CA ARG A 17 -15.38 7.73 1.83
C ARG A 17 -14.87 9.12 1.50
N ARG A 18 -13.72 9.54 2.03
CA ARG A 18 -13.13 10.84 1.72
C ARG A 18 -12.69 10.91 0.25
N MET A 19 -12.03 9.88 -0.27
CA MET A 19 -11.68 9.81 -1.70
C MET A 19 -12.91 9.95 -2.60
N LYS A 20 -14.03 9.28 -2.27
CA LYS A 20 -15.26 9.35 -3.06
C LYS A 20 -15.99 10.70 -2.99
N ARG A 21 -15.84 11.45 -1.89
CA ARG A 21 -16.50 12.74 -1.69
C ARG A 21 -15.91 13.87 -2.53
N GLU A 22 -14.66 13.73 -2.95
CA GLU A 22 -14.02 14.74 -3.81
C GLU A 22 -14.74 14.84 -5.17
N SER A 23 -14.69 16.02 -5.80
CA SER A 23 -15.31 16.23 -7.11
C SER A 23 -14.81 15.23 -8.15
N ALA A 24 -15.68 14.74 -9.04
CA ALA A 24 -15.31 13.84 -10.14
C ALA A 24 -14.27 14.46 -11.09
N ASN A 25 -14.08 15.78 -11.08
CA ASN A 25 -13.08 16.46 -11.89
C ASN A 25 -11.65 16.27 -11.37
N TYR A 26 -11.46 15.71 -10.18
CA TYR A 26 -10.15 15.51 -9.57
C TYR A 26 -9.75 14.04 -9.53
N THR A 27 -8.50 13.77 -9.85
CA THR A 27 -7.86 12.51 -9.46
C THR A 27 -7.45 12.60 -7.98
N VAL A 28 -7.74 11.55 -7.21
CA VAL A 28 -7.36 11.44 -5.80
C VAL A 28 -6.41 10.26 -5.63
N ILE A 29 -5.25 10.53 -5.02
CA ILE A 29 -4.27 9.51 -4.63
C ILE A 29 -4.26 9.46 -3.09
N PHE A 30 -4.39 8.26 -2.54
CA PHE A 30 -4.30 8.01 -1.10
C PHE A 30 -3.31 6.87 -0.89
N GLY A 31 -2.34 7.04 0.00
CA GLY A 31 -1.39 5.98 0.30
C GLY A 31 -0.69 6.18 1.64
N GLY A 32 0.04 5.15 2.04
CA GLY A 32 0.78 5.09 3.29
C GLY A 32 0.72 3.71 3.92
N ASP A 33 1.23 3.59 5.13
CA ASP A 33 1.12 2.38 5.95
C ASP A 33 -0.31 2.24 6.48
N MET A 34 -1.02 1.23 5.98
CA MET A 34 -2.38 0.93 6.39
C MET A 34 -2.45 -0.18 7.43
N ASN A 35 -1.34 -0.87 7.71
CA ASN A 35 -1.28 -2.07 8.55
C ASN A 35 -2.31 -3.16 8.16
N LEU A 36 -2.77 -3.13 6.91
CA LEU A 36 -3.92 -3.90 6.45
C LEU A 36 -3.55 -5.35 6.14
N ARG A 37 -4.41 -6.28 6.53
CA ARG A 37 -4.40 -7.66 6.03
C ARG A 37 -5.47 -7.82 4.96
N ASP A 38 -5.21 -8.65 3.96
CA ASP A 38 -6.15 -8.79 2.83
C ASP A 38 -7.53 -9.31 3.25
N TRP A 39 -7.61 -10.18 4.26
CA TRP A 39 -8.89 -10.62 4.82
C TRP A 39 -9.70 -9.48 5.46
N GLU A 40 -9.05 -8.46 6.04
CA GLU A 40 -9.74 -7.29 6.59
C GLU A 40 -10.40 -6.47 5.48
N LEU A 41 -9.72 -6.36 4.33
CA LEU A 41 -10.26 -5.70 3.15
C LEU A 41 -11.42 -6.50 2.54
N SER A 42 -11.30 -7.84 2.48
CA SER A 42 -12.39 -8.71 2.04
C SER A 42 -13.64 -8.59 2.93
N GLU A 43 -13.47 -8.55 4.25
CA GLU A 43 -14.58 -8.33 5.21
C GLU A 43 -15.26 -6.97 5.06
N MET A 44 -14.54 -5.96 4.58
CA MET A 44 -15.11 -4.64 4.26
C MET A 44 -15.91 -4.60 2.96
N GLY A 45 -15.97 -5.71 2.20
CA GLY A 45 -16.57 -5.76 0.87
C GLY A 45 -15.59 -5.38 -0.25
N GLY A 46 -14.29 -5.36 0.03
CA GLY A 46 -13.23 -5.05 -0.94
C GLY A 46 -12.99 -3.56 -1.15
N ILE A 47 -12.25 -3.25 -2.21
CA ILE A 47 -12.00 -1.87 -2.63
C ILE A 47 -13.28 -1.33 -3.27
N PRO A 48 -13.80 -0.16 -2.83
CA PRO A 48 -15.01 0.41 -3.40
C PRO A 48 -14.89 0.72 -4.90
N GLU A 49 -15.98 0.55 -5.64
CA GLU A 49 -16.04 0.87 -7.07
C GLU A 49 -15.52 2.29 -7.38
N GLY A 50 -14.73 2.42 -8.46
CA GLY A 50 -14.08 3.66 -8.87
C GLY A 50 -12.76 3.97 -8.17
N ILE A 51 -12.38 3.17 -7.16
CA ILE A 51 -11.06 3.19 -6.52
C ILE A 51 -10.31 1.93 -6.94
N SER A 52 -8.99 2.02 -7.13
CA SER A 52 -8.15 0.90 -7.52
C SER A 52 -6.85 0.87 -6.72
N ASP A 53 -6.33 -0.31 -6.43
CA ASP A 53 -5.00 -0.51 -5.83
C ASP A 53 -3.94 -0.36 -6.93
N VAL A 54 -2.96 0.51 -6.70
CA VAL A 54 -1.93 0.82 -7.70
C VAL A 54 -1.00 -0.38 -7.96
N TRP A 55 -0.70 -1.21 -6.95
CA TRP A 55 0.08 -2.43 -7.15
C TRP A 55 -0.69 -3.43 -8.02
N GLU A 56 -2.00 -3.58 -7.80
CA GLU A 56 -2.86 -4.43 -8.63
C GLU A 56 -2.96 -3.89 -10.06
N MET A 57 -3.16 -2.58 -10.22
CA MET A 57 -3.22 -1.92 -11.54
C MET A 57 -1.92 -2.04 -12.35
N THR A 58 -0.77 -2.16 -11.68
CA THR A 58 0.55 -2.29 -12.32
C THR A 58 1.00 -3.75 -12.44
N GLY A 59 0.05 -4.69 -12.36
CA GLY A 59 0.25 -6.10 -12.72
C GLY A 59 0.59 -7.01 -11.54
N SER A 60 0.38 -6.57 -10.30
CA SER A 60 0.51 -7.39 -9.09
C SER A 60 1.86 -8.13 -8.98
N ARG A 61 2.96 -7.42 -9.28
CA ARG A 61 4.28 -8.06 -9.37
C ARG A 61 4.75 -8.54 -8.00
N LEU A 62 5.12 -9.82 -7.91
CA LEU A 62 5.53 -10.48 -6.66
C LEU A 62 6.79 -9.89 -6.03
N ASN A 63 7.71 -9.35 -6.85
CA ASN A 63 8.96 -8.75 -6.36
C ASN A 63 8.75 -7.41 -5.63
N CYS A 64 7.56 -6.83 -5.69
CA CYS A 64 7.19 -5.61 -4.98
C CYS A 64 5.88 -5.76 -4.20
N GLU A 65 5.52 -6.97 -3.81
CA GLU A 65 4.28 -7.24 -3.06
C GLU A 65 4.42 -6.92 -1.57
N PHE A 66 5.50 -7.35 -0.93
CA PHE A 66 5.66 -7.24 0.52
C PHE A 66 6.49 -6.02 0.90
N THR A 67 5.87 -5.08 1.62
CA THR A 67 6.49 -3.82 2.04
C THR A 67 7.08 -3.92 3.44
N TRP A 68 6.63 -4.91 4.23
CA TRP A 68 7.24 -5.30 5.49
C TRP A 68 7.51 -6.81 5.45
N ASP A 69 8.78 -7.19 5.37
CA ASP A 69 9.21 -8.56 5.06
C ASP A 69 10.36 -9.00 5.98
N LEU A 70 10.07 -9.88 6.94
CA LEU A 70 11.08 -10.39 7.88
C LEU A 70 11.97 -11.51 7.32
N LEU A 71 11.76 -11.95 6.07
CA LEU A 71 12.74 -12.79 5.38
C LEU A 71 13.87 -11.95 4.79
N LEU A 72 13.57 -10.74 4.33
CA LEU A 72 14.54 -9.85 3.67
C LEU A 72 15.10 -8.79 4.63
N ASN A 73 14.23 -8.18 5.44
CA ASN A 73 14.58 -7.09 6.34
C ASN A 73 14.99 -7.60 7.72
N THR A 74 16.20 -7.27 8.14
CA THR A 74 16.80 -7.75 9.40
C THR A 74 16.72 -6.75 10.54
N ASN A 75 16.05 -5.61 10.37
CA ASN A 75 15.99 -4.56 11.40
C ASN A 75 15.14 -4.96 12.62
N LYS A 76 14.14 -5.83 12.41
CA LYS A 76 13.30 -6.37 13.47
C LYS A 76 13.55 -7.87 13.61
N LYS A 77 13.57 -8.33 14.87
CA LYS A 77 13.60 -9.76 15.20
C LYS A 77 12.22 -10.15 15.72
N PHE A 78 11.76 -11.31 15.27
CA PHE A 78 10.53 -11.93 15.73
C PHE A 78 10.93 -13.22 16.43
N ASP A 79 10.47 -13.42 17.67
CA ASP A 79 10.80 -14.56 18.54
C ASP A 79 10.03 -15.82 18.13
N SER A 80 10.03 -16.10 16.83
CA SER A 80 9.41 -17.24 16.19
C SER A 80 10.17 -17.58 14.92
N ASP A 81 10.17 -18.86 14.55
CA ASP A 81 10.67 -19.33 13.27
C ASP A 81 9.81 -18.80 12.10
N HIS A 82 8.58 -18.37 12.38
CA HIS A 82 7.75 -17.69 11.40
C HIS A 82 8.31 -16.30 11.07
N LYS A 83 8.61 -16.07 9.80
CA LYS A 83 9.04 -14.77 9.25
C LYS A 83 7.90 -14.17 8.40
N PRO A 84 6.98 -13.41 9.03
CA PRO A 84 5.86 -12.81 8.34
C PRO A 84 6.31 -11.85 7.23
N ARG A 85 5.49 -11.78 6.19
CA ARG A 85 5.64 -10.89 5.04
C ARG A 85 4.27 -10.26 4.78
N LEU A 86 4.19 -8.95 4.83
CA LEU A 86 2.91 -8.23 4.83
C LEU A 86 2.99 -7.03 3.88
N ARG A 87 1.88 -6.80 3.16
CA ARG A 87 1.66 -5.64 2.30
C ARG A 87 0.91 -4.56 3.07
N PHE A 88 1.65 -3.91 3.97
CA PHE A 88 1.11 -2.88 4.85
C PHE A 88 0.99 -1.54 4.15
N ASP A 89 2.00 -1.18 3.37
CA ASP A 89 2.05 0.06 2.63
C ASP A 89 1.33 -0.15 1.29
N ARG A 90 0.32 0.67 1.04
CA ARG A 90 -0.50 0.58 -0.18
C ARG A 90 -0.75 1.97 -0.75
N ILE A 91 -1.07 2.02 -2.04
CA ILE A 91 -1.49 3.24 -2.72
C ILE A 91 -2.79 2.93 -3.47
N TYR A 92 -3.80 3.75 -3.25
CA TYR A 92 -5.09 3.71 -3.92
C TYR A 92 -5.28 4.94 -4.80
N LEU A 93 -5.89 4.72 -5.96
CA LEU A 93 -6.17 5.74 -6.97
C LEU A 93 -7.68 5.80 -7.23
N ARG A 94 -8.25 6.99 -7.15
CA ARG A 94 -9.56 7.31 -7.73
C ARG A 94 -9.35 8.31 -8.86
N ASN A 95 -9.56 7.88 -10.10
CA ASN A 95 -9.41 8.74 -11.26
C ASN A 95 -10.49 9.84 -11.31
N SER A 96 -10.15 10.93 -12.01
CA SER A 96 -11.16 11.87 -12.51
C SER A 96 -12.06 11.22 -13.58
N ASP A 97 -13.14 11.90 -13.92
CA ASP A 97 -13.98 11.59 -15.10
C ASP A 97 -14.04 12.82 -16.03
N PRO A 98 -13.43 12.76 -17.24
CA PRO A 98 -12.73 11.63 -17.84
C PRO A 98 -11.41 11.29 -17.12
N LYS A 99 -10.95 10.04 -17.28
CA LYS A 99 -9.70 9.54 -16.68
C LYS A 99 -8.50 10.34 -17.19
N SER A 100 -7.75 10.94 -16.28
CA SER A 100 -6.57 11.75 -16.59
C SER A 100 -5.25 11.12 -16.11
N VAL A 101 -5.28 10.15 -15.19
CA VAL A 101 -4.07 9.63 -14.56
C VAL A 101 -3.96 8.11 -14.72
N SER A 102 -2.80 7.65 -15.20
CA SER A 102 -2.48 6.23 -15.35
C SER A 102 -1.23 5.87 -14.56
N PRO A 103 -1.29 4.92 -13.60
CA PRO A 103 -0.09 4.39 -12.97
C PRO A 103 0.68 3.52 -13.95
N MET A 104 1.94 3.86 -14.19
CA MET A 104 2.79 3.19 -15.17
C MET A 104 3.76 2.21 -14.51
N TYR A 105 4.11 2.46 -13.25
CA TYR A 105 5.17 1.73 -12.57
C TYR A 105 4.98 1.75 -11.05
N PHE A 106 5.44 0.69 -10.38
CA PHE A 106 5.36 0.52 -8.92
C PHE A 106 6.50 -0.40 -8.44
N GLU A 107 7.43 0.07 -7.63
CA GLU A 107 8.53 -0.75 -7.09
C GLU A 107 8.80 -0.48 -5.61
N LEU A 108 9.63 -1.34 -5.02
CA LEU A 108 10.16 -1.15 -3.68
C LEU A 108 11.49 -0.41 -3.73
N VAL A 109 11.70 0.49 -2.77
CA VAL A 109 12.97 1.20 -2.56
C VAL A 109 13.46 1.01 -1.13
N GLY A 110 14.74 1.31 -0.89
CA GLY A 110 15.37 1.08 0.42
C GLY A 110 15.69 -0.40 0.68
N LEU A 111 15.91 -1.18 -0.38
CA LEU A 111 16.25 -2.61 -0.33
C LEU A 111 17.73 -2.87 0.01
N GLU A 112 18.55 -1.83 0.12
CA GLU A 112 19.97 -1.95 0.44
C GLU A 112 20.26 -1.56 1.89
N LYS A 113 21.17 -2.29 2.53
CA LYS A 113 21.67 -1.94 3.85
C LYS A 113 22.58 -0.72 3.78
N LEU A 114 22.47 0.13 4.79
CA LEU A 114 23.42 1.21 5.04
C LEU A 114 24.76 0.60 5.47
N ARG A 115 25.78 0.73 4.62
CA ARG A 115 27.10 0.07 4.76
C ARG A 115 27.76 0.21 6.14
N VAL A 116 27.60 1.37 6.79
CA VAL A 116 28.26 1.64 8.08
C VAL A 116 27.59 0.89 9.23
N TYR A 117 26.27 0.74 9.17
CA TYR A 117 25.46 0.25 10.27
C TYR A 117 24.92 -1.17 10.05
N GLU A 118 25.05 -1.71 8.82
CA GLU A 118 24.56 -3.04 8.44
C GLU A 118 23.05 -3.25 8.68
N VAL A 119 22.29 -2.15 8.65
CA VAL A 119 20.83 -2.09 8.79
C VAL A 119 20.18 -1.51 7.55
N PHE A 120 18.94 -1.90 7.29
CA PHE A 120 18.11 -1.24 6.28
C PHE A 120 17.71 0.16 6.76
N PRO A 121 17.34 1.10 5.86
CA PRO A 121 16.89 2.43 6.23
C PRO A 121 15.67 2.44 7.18
N SER A 122 14.81 1.44 7.07
CA SER A 122 13.61 1.22 7.88
C SER A 122 13.34 -0.28 7.98
N ASP A 123 12.48 -0.73 8.90
CA ASP A 123 11.94 -2.10 8.87
C ASP A 123 10.87 -2.29 7.78
N HIS A 124 10.40 -1.19 7.16
CA HIS A 124 9.61 -1.19 5.93
C HIS A 124 10.49 -0.86 4.71
N PHE A 125 10.13 -1.42 3.55
CA PHE A 125 10.58 -0.94 2.25
C PHE A 125 9.65 0.18 1.77
N GLY A 126 10.24 1.20 1.14
CA GLY A 126 9.47 2.31 0.59
C GLY A 126 8.80 1.94 -0.72
N LEU A 127 7.77 2.69 -1.10
CA LEU A 127 7.10 2.57 -2.39
C LEU A 127 7.52 3.69 -3.33
N LEU A 128 7.92 3.35 -4.55
CA LEU A 128 8.13 4.29 -5.65
C LEU A 128 7.17 3.97 -6.78
N THR A 129 6.43 4.98 -7.24
CA THR A 129 5.47 4.82 -8.33
C THR A 129 5.54 6.00 -9.30
N HIS A 130 5.29 5.73 -10.57
CA HIS A 130 5.23 6.73 -11.63
C HIS A 130 3.83 6.77 -12.23
N PHE A 131 3.32 7.99 -12.41
CA PHE A 131 2.02 8.25 -12.99
C PHE A 131 2.18 9.09 -14.25
N ASP A 132 1.52 8.69 -15.33
CA ASP A 132 1.32 9.54 -16.49
C ASP A 132 0.06 10.37 -16.28
N ILE A 133 0.18 11.69 -16.48
CA ILE A 133 -0.94 12.63 -16.44
C ILE A 133 -1.23 13.05 -17.88
N ARG A 134 -2.44 12.76 -18.35
CA ARG A 134 -2.95 13.17 -19.65
C ARG A 134 -3.83 14.40 -19.45
N CYS A 135 -3.46 15.48 -20.12
CA CYS A 135 -4.22 16.71 -20.22
C CYS A 135 -5.20 16.63 -21.39
#